data_AF-A0A2R6A642-F1
#
_entry.id   AF-A0A2R6A642-F1
#
_cell.length_a   1.000
_cell.length_b   1.000
_cell.length_c   1.000
_cell.angle_alpha   90.00
_cell.angle_beta   90.00
_cell.angle_gamma   90.00
#
_symmetry.space_group_name_H-M   'P 1'
#
loop_
_entity.id
_entity.type
_entity.pdbx_description
1 polymer ?
#
loop_
_entity_poly.entity_id
_entity_poly.type
_entity_poly.pdbx_seq_one_letter_code
_entity_poly.pdbx_strand_id
1 'polypeptide(L)'
;MTDWPEYKKKLVNETVDVFFSKSLLIDQEKQLKKMNKGKRGKPYMYSDALILIILAVREYFGLPYRQTEGFARMLGGIWGARIPSYTQEAEGTEYTSWSKV
;
A
#
# COMPACT_ATOMS: atom_id res chain seq x y z
N MET A 1 -22.17 -22.15 -29.25
CA MET A 1 -22.19 -20.73 -29.61
C MET A 1 -22.35 -19.96 -28.32
N THR A 2 -21.34 -19.22 -27.89
CA THR A 2 -21.31 -18.60 -26.55
C THR A 2 -22.32 -17.47 -26.48
N ASP A 3 -23.24 -17.53 -25.51
CA ASP A 3 -24.23 -16.47 -25.26
C ASP A 3 -23.53 -15.30 -24.54
N TRP A 4 -22.96 -14.41 -25.34
CA TRP A 4 -22.21 -13.23 -24.90
C TRP A 4 -22.97 -12.32 -23.92
N PRO A 5 -24.29 -12.07 -24.09
CA PRO A 5 -25.11 -11.37 -23.10
C PRO A 5 -25.10 -11.99 -21.70
N GLU A 6 -25.22 -13.31 -21.60
CA GLU A 6 -25.30 -14.03 -20.33
C GLU A 6 -23.94 -14.06 -19.63
N TYR A 7 -22.87 -14.28 -20.40
CA TYR A 7 -21.48 -14.20 -19.92
C TYR A 7 -21.14 -12.80 -19.38
N LYS A 8 -21.57 -11.74 -20.07
CA LYS A 8 -21.33 -10.36 -19.65
C LYS A 8 -22.07 -10.03 -18.34
N LYS A 9 -23.32 -10.50 -18.17
CA LYS A 9 -24.05 -10.35 -16.90
C LYS A 9 -23.34 -11.04 -15.74
N LYS A 10 -22.78 -12.23 -15.99
CA LYS A 10 -22.02 -12.97 -14.99
C LYS A 10 -20.74 -12.24 -14.57
N LEU A 11 -20.00 -11.70 -15.53
CA LEU A 11 -18.81 -10.86 -15.29
C LEU A 11 -19.12 -9.60 -14.46
N VAL A 12 -20.22 -8.91 -14.77
CA VAL A 12 -20.63 -7.71 -14.01
C VAL A 12 -20.98 -8.07 -12.56
N ASN A 13 -21.58 -9.24 -12.33
CA ASN A 13 -21.92 -9.72 -10.99
C ASN A 13 -20.71 -10.27 -10.20
N GLU A 14 -19.63 -10.65 -10.89
CA GLU A 14 -18.38 -11.13 -10.31
C GLU A 14 -17.33 -10.03 -10.13
N THR A 15 -17.59 -8.81 -10.62
CA THR A 15 -16.67 -7.68 -10.48
C THR A 15 -16.73 -7.13 -9.06
N VAL A 16 -15.56 -7.08 -8.39
CA VAL A 16 -15.42 -6.45 -7.09
C VAL A 16 -14.87 -5.04 -7.28
N ASP A 17 -15.76 -4.04 -7.16
CA ASP A 17 -15.34 -2.64 -7.15
C ASP A 17 -14.89 -2.24 -5.74
N VAL A 18 -13.59 -1.98 -5.59
CA VAL A 18 -13.02 -1.50 -4.32
C VAL A 18 -12.99 0.03 -4.35
N PHE A 19 -13.98 0.65 -3.71
CA PHE A 19 -14.04 2.10 -3.56
C PHE A 19 -13.28 2.55 -2.32
N PHE A 20 -12.25 3.36 -2.51
CA PHE A 20 -11.61 4.10 -1.43
C PHE A 20 -12.19 5.50 -1.35
N SER A 21 -12.57 5.92 -0.14
CA SER A 21 -12.95 7.33 0.07
C SER A 21 -11.76 8.23 -0.25
N LYS A 22 -11.97 9.27 -1.05
CA LYS A 22 -10.94 10.29 -1.35
C LYS A 22 -10.42 10.98 -0.07
N SER A 23 -11.21 10.98 1.00
CA SER A 23 -10.79 11.49 2.31
C SER A 23 -9.63 10.71 2.90
N LEU A 24 -9.46 9.43 2.56
CA LEU A 24 -8.32 8.61 3.04
C LEU A 24 -6.99 9.12 2.49
N LEU A 25 -6.97 9.66 1.27
CA LEU A 25 -5.77 10.28 0.68
C LEU A 25 -5.40 11.58 1.39
N ILE A 26 -6.40 12.41 1.71
CA ILE A 26 -6.20 13.73 2.33
C ILE A 26 -5.86 13.58 3.83
N ASP A 27 -6.43 12.59 4.51
CA ASP A 27 -6.18 12.37 5.94
C ASP A 27 -4.85 11.68 6.23
N GLN A 28 -4.17 11.09 5.23
CA GLN A 28 -2.94 10.35 5.47
C GLN A 28 -1.85 11.19 6.14
N GLU A 29 -1.52 12.37 5.61
CA GLU A 29 -0.49 13.22 6.23
C GLU A 29 -0.88 13.67 7.64
N LYS A 30 -2.16 13.96 7.85
CA LYS A 30 -2.69 14.40 9.13
C LYS A 30 -2.63 13.28 10.16
N GLN A 31 -2.98 12.04 9.76
CA GLN A 31 -2.83 10.86 10.58
C GLN A 31 -1.36 10.58 10.88
N LEU A 32 -0.48 10.65 9.89
CA LEU A 32 0.96 10.45 10.07
C LEU A 32 1.56 11.47 11.06
N LYS A 33 1.21 12.76 10.93
CA LYS A 33 1.60 13.82 11.86
C LYS A 33 1.08 13.55 13.27
N LYS A 34 -0.15 13.06 13.41
CA LYS A 34 -0.74 12.68 14.69
C LYS A 34 -0.02 11.47 15.32
N MET A 35 0.26 10.43 14.54
CA MET A 35 0.95 9.22 14.99
C MET A 35 2.42 9.48 15.37
N ASN A 36 3.07 10.42 14.70
CA ASN A 36 4.44 10.82 14.99
C ASN A 36 4.54 11.90 16.08
N LYS A 37 3.41 12.44 16.57
CA LYS A 37 3.43 13.48 17.61
C LYS A 37 3.95 12.90 18.92
N GLY A 38 5.11 13.39 19.37
CA GLY A 38 5.74 12.94 20.61
C GLY A 38 6.45 11.58 20.51
N LYS A 39 6.58 11.01 19.31
CA LYS A 39 7.33 9.78 19.11
C LYS A 39 8.83 10.05 19.25
N ARG A 40 9.52 9.22 20.03
CA ARG A 40 10.99 9.19 20.11
C ARG A 40 11.52 8.12 19.16
N GLY A 41 12.51 8.46 18.33
CA GLY A 41 13.11 7.57 17.32
C GLY A 41 12.60 7.82 15.89
N LYS A 42 12.79 6.84 14.99
CA LYS A 42 12.45 6.98 13.56
C LYS A 42 10.92 7.20 13.39
N PRO A 43 10.50 8.27 12.68
CA PRO A 43 9.09 8.52 12.43
C PRO A 43 8.48 7.40 11.60
N TYR A 44 7.19 7.13 11.81
CA TYR A 44 6.40 6.27 10.94
C TYR A 44 6.31 6.91 9.55
N MET A 45 6.46 6.07 8.52
CA MET A 45 6.33 6.45 7.11
C MET A 45 4.94 6.16 6.55
N TYR A 46 4.15 5.34 7.24
CA TYR A 46 2.80 4.92 6.83
C TYR A 46 1.79 5.26 7.93
N SER A 47 0.60 5.65 7.51
CA SER A 47 -0.56 5.71 8.41
C SER A 47 -1.14 4.32 8.62
N ASP A 48 -1.85 4.13 9.74
CA ASP A 48 -2.55 2.88 10.02
C ASP A 48 -3.58 2.55 8.92
N ALA A 49 -4.26 3.57 8.39
CA ALA A 49 -5.20 3.40 7.29
C ALA A 49 -4.56 2.78 6.04
N LEU A 50 -3.36 3.24 5.67
CA LEU A 50 -2.62 2.70 4.53
C LEU A 50 -2.25 1.23 4.76
N ILE A 51 -1.78 0.91 5.96
CA ILE A 51 -1.43 -0.47 6.34
C ILE A 51 -2.66 -1.38 6.29
N LEU A 52 -3.78 -0.93 6.84
CA LEU A 52 -5.04 -1.69 6.84
C LEU A 52 -5.57 -1.94 5.43
N ILE A 53 -5.45 -0.98 4.52
CA ILE A 53 -5.87 -1.14 3.12
C ILE A 53 -5.02 -2.19 2.42
N ILE A 54 -3.70 -2.13 2.59
CA ILE A 54 -2.79 -3.12 2.00
C ILE A 54 -3.07 -4.51 2.57
N LEU A 55 -3.29 -4.62 3.89
CA LEU A 55 -3.63 -5.88 4.53
C LEU A 55 -4.99 -6.43 4.06
N ALA A 56 -6.00 -5.57 3.94
CA ALA A 56 -7.33 -5.98 3.46
C ALA A 56 -7.26 -6.49 2.03
N VAL A 57 -6.53 -5.80 1.14
CA VAL A 57 -6.33 -6.26 -0.24
C VAL A 57 -5.52 -7.55 -0.28
N ARG A 58 -4.46 -7.67 0.53
CA ARG A 58 -3.68 -8.91 0.62
C ARG A 58 -4.54 -10.09 1.04
N GLU A 59 -5.35 -9.92 2.08
CA GLU A 59 -6.18 -10.99 2.63
C GLU A 59 -7.33 -11.36 1.69
N TYR A 60 -8.02 -10.35 1.14
CA TYR A 60 -9.19 -10.57 0.30
C TYR A 60 -8.82 -11.22 -1.04
N PHE A 61 -7.67 -10.86 -1.62
CA PHE A 61 -7.21 -11.40 -2.90
C PHE A 61 -6.17 -12.53 -2.75
N GLY A 62 -5.82 -12.91 -1.52
CA GLY A 62 -4.81 -13.95 -1.26
C GLY A 62 -3.44 -13.64 -1.86
N LEU A 63 -3.05 -12.36 -1.94
CA LEU A 63 -1.87 -11.96 -2.70
C LEU A 63 -0.57 -12.42 -2.02
N PRO A 64 0.39 -12.99 -2.77
CA PRO A 64 1.74 -13.22 -2.27
C PRO A 64 2.42 -11.88 -1.94
N TYR A 65 3.38 -11.93 -1.02
CA TYR A 65 4.06 -10.74 -0.50
C TYR A 65 4.62 -9.82 -1.60
N ARG A 66 5.24 -10.39 -2.64
CA ARG A 66 5.79 -9.61 -3.78
C ARG A 66 4.72 -8.87 -4.58
N GLN A 67 3.54 -9.46 -4.77
CA GLN A 67 2.43 -8.79 -5.46
C GLN A 67 1.84 -7.70 -4.56
N THR A 68 1.77 -7.96 -3.25
CA THR A 68 1.36 -6.97 -2.25
C THR A 68 2.33 -5.77 -2.23
N GLU A 69 3.64 -5.99 -2.35
CA GLU A 69 4.66 -4.93 -2.45
C GLU A 69 4.51 -4.09 -3.72
N GLY A 70 4.15 -4.71 -4.85
CA GLY A 70 3.83 -4.00 -6.10
C GLY A 70 2.60 -3.11 -5.95
N PHE A 71 1.53 -3.66 -5.38
CA PHE A 71 0.30 -2.92 -5.10
C PHE A 71 0.52 -1.78 -4.10
N ALA A 72 1.28 -2.05 -3.04
CA ALA A 72 1.70 -1.05 -2.09
C ALA A 72 2.44 0.08 -2.81
N ARG A 73 3.45 -0.21 -3.65
CA ARG A 73 4.21 0.83 -4.36
C ARG A 73 3.32 1.72 -5.24
N MET A 74 2.33 1.14 -5.91
CA MET A 74 1.32 1.91 -6.65
C MET A 74 0.55 2.87 -5.71
N LEU A 75 0.06 2.37 -4.58
CA LEU A 75 -0.65 3.18 -3.59
C LEU A 75 0.26 4.25 -2.96
N GLY A 76 1.52 3.92 -2.68
CA GLY A 76 2.52 4.86 -2.18
C GLY A 76 2.80 6.00 -3.16
N GLY A 77 2.83 5.72 -4.47
CA GLY A 77 2.93 6.75 -5.50
C GLY A 77 1.73 7.69 -5.53
N ILE A 78 0.52 7.16 -5.31
CA ILE A 78 -0.72 7.96 -5.24
C ILE A 78 -0.76 8.81 -3.95
N TRP A 79 -0.18 8.29 -2.87
CA TRP A 79 -0.21 8.89 -1.53
C TRP A 79 1.06 9.66 -1.14
N GLY A 80 2.05 9.77 -2.02
CA GLY A 80 3.34 10.40 -1.72
C GLY A 80 4.17 9.66 -0.66
N ALA A 81 3.86 8.40 -0.37
CA ALA A 81 4.57 7.58 0.60
C ALA A 81 5.62 6.70 -0.09
N ARG A 82 6.88 6.79 0.35
CA ARG A 82 7.99 6.01 -0.20
C ARG A 82 8.03 4.62 0.42
N ILE A 83 7.54 3.62 -0.30
CA ILE A 83 7.51 2.22 0.15
C ILE A 83 8.90 1.58 0.07
N PRO A 84 9.47 1.06 1.19
CA PRO A 84 10.73 0.36 1.15
C PRO A 84 10.54 -0.90 0.31
N SER A 85 11.48 -1.11 -0.60
CA SER A 85 11.58 -2.41 -1.23
C SER A 85 12.33 -3.35 -0.29
N TYR A 86 11.91 -4.61 -0.21
CA TYR A 86 12.56 -5.61 0.64
C TYR A 86 14.06 -5.75 0.33
N THR A 87 14.46 -5.53 -0.93
CA THR A 87 15.88 -5.49 -1.33
C THR A 87 16.64 -4.31 -0.73
N GLN A 88 15.99 -3.15 -0.55
CA GLN A 88 16.62 -1.94 0.00
C GLN A 88 16.80 -2.00 1.52
N GLU A 89 16.02 -2.81 2.23
CA GLU A 89 16.21 -3.02 3.67
C GLU A 89 17.38 -3.97 3.96
N ALA A 90 17.60 -4.97 3.10
CA ALA A 90 18.75 -5.88 3.18
C ALA A 90 20.07 -5.20 2.75
N GLU A 91 20.03 -4.31 1.75
CA GLU A 91 21.19 -3.50 1.34
C GLU A 91 21.45 -2.30 2.28
N GLY A 92 20.42 -1.87 3.03
CA GLY A 92 20.46 -0.71 3.93
C GLY A 92 21.34 -0.87 5.18
N THR A 93 21.74 -2.10 5.53
CA THR A 93 22.77 -2.35 6.55
C THR A 93 24.19 -2.06 6.06
N GLU A 94 24.44 -2.04 4.76
CA GLU A 94 25.80 -1.83 4.22
C GLU A 94 26.03 -0.37 3.76
N TYR A 95 24.98 0.33 3.32
CA TYR A 95 25.13 1.67 2.73
C TYR A 95 25.27 2.81 3.76
N THR A 96 25.02 2.57 5.05
CA THR A 96 25.23 3.58 6.10
C THR A 96 26.68 3.63 6.63
N SER A 97 27.56 2.74 6.16
CA SER A 97 28.98 2.68 6.56
C SER A 97 29.92 3.55 5.71
N TRP A 98 29.52 4.01 4.51
CA TRP A 98 30.44 4.63 3.55
C TRP A 98 30.20 6.11 3.23
N SER A 99 29.26 6.78 3.89
CA SER A 99 29.06 8.24 3.73
C SER A 99 29.65 9.07 4.88
N LYS A 100 30.68 8.55 5.56
CA LYS A 100 31.51 9.26 6.54
C LYS A 100 32.97 8.83 6.42
N VAL A 101 33.59 9.11 5.27
CA VAL A 101 35.03 9.36 5.14
C VAL A 101 35.20 10.41 4.06
#